data_AF-A0A7W1FE61-F1
#
_entry.id   AF-A0A7W1FE61-F1
#
_cell.length_a   1.000
_cell.length_b   1.000
_cell.length_c   1.000
_cell.angle_alpha   90.00
_cell.angle_beta   90.00
_cell.angle_gamma   90.00
#
_symmetry.space_group_name_H-M   'P 1'
#
loop_
_entity.id
_entity.type
_entity.pdbx_description
1 polymer ?
#
loop_
_entity_poly.entity_id
_entity_poly.type
_entity_poly.pdbx_seq_one_letter_code
_entity_poly.pdbx_strand_id
1 'polypeptide(L)'
;MSVYENFDEQKQFACRVIADHARTTAFSIADGILPGNEGRSYVLRKIMRRAIYHGREHLGFNDSFFYKVCDFVVDQMKDAY
;
A
#
# COMPACT_ATOMS: atom_id res chain seq x y z
N MET A 1 -23.74 -6.62 -2.85
CA MET A 1 -22.99 -5.84 -3.84
C MET A 1 -21.76 -5.29 -3.14
N SER A 2 -20.55 -5.60 -3.62
CA SER A 2 -19.32 -5.12 -2.98
C SER A 2 -19.25 -3.60 -3.13
N VAL A 3 -18.79 -2.88 -2.10
CA VAL A 3 -18.55 -1.42 -2.16
C VAL A 3 -17.66 -1.06 -3.35
N TYR A 4 -16.82 -2.00 -3.79
CA TYR A 4 -15.96 -1.90 -4.97
C TYR A 4 -16.71 -1.68 -6.29
N GLU A 5 -17.93 -2.21 -6.46
CA GLU A 5 -18.66 -2.06 -7.73
C GLU A 5 -19.22 -0.66 -7.94
N ASN A 6 -19.33 0.14 -6.86
CA ASN A 6 -19.76 1.53 -6.94
C ASN A 6 -18.61 2.50 -7.23
N PHE A 7 -17.37 2.01 -7.36
CA PHE A 7 -16.21 2.84 -7.66
C PHE A 7 -16.05 3.00 -9.17
N ASP A 8 -15.71 4.22 -9.59
CA ASP A 8 -15.22 4.46 -10.95
C ASP A 8 -13.90 3.71 -11.20
N GLU A 9 -13.52 3.59 -12.46
CA GLU A 9 -12.33 2.84 -12.88
C GLU A 9 -11.05 3.34 -12.20
N GLN A 10 -10.94 4.65 -11.98
CA GLN A 10 -9.78 5.28 -11.35
C GLN A 10 -9.66 4.90 -9.87
N LYS A 11 -10.77 4.91 -9.12
CA LYS A 11 -10.82 4.49 -7.72
C LYS A 11 -10.55 3.01 -7.57
N GLN A 12 -11.08 2.17 -8.46
CA GLN A 12 -10.77 0.75 -8.47
C GLN A 12 -9.27 0.50 -8.74
N PHE A 13 -8.68 1.23 -9.69
CA PHE A 13 -7.25 1.17 -9.96
C PHE A 13 -6.41 1.62 -8.75
N ALA A 14 -6.78 2.73 -8.11
CA ALA A 14 -6.13 3.21 -6.90
C ALA A 14 -6.16 2.16 -5.77
N CYS A 15 -7.30 1.49 -5.55
CA CYS A 15 -7.40 0.42 -4.57
C CYS A 15 -6.46 -0.75 -4.87
N ARG A 16 -6.37 -1.18 -6.14
CA ARG A 16 -5.43 -2.24 -6.56
C ARG A 16 -3.98 -1.84 -6.30
N VAL A 17 -3.62 -0.60 -6.63
CA VAL A 17 -2.26 -0.06 -6.41
C VAL A 17 -1.91 -0.02 -4.92
N ILE A 18 -2.84 0.43 -4.08
CA ILE A 18 -2.64 0.49 -2.62
C ILE A 18 -2.46 -0.91 -2.04
N ALA A 19 -3.32 -1.86 -2.40
CA ALA A 19 -3.26 -3.22 -1.89
C ALA A 19 -1.96 -3.92 -2.29
N ASP A 20 -1.53 -3.78 -3.54
CA ASP A 20 -0.29 -4.38 -4.03
C ASP A 20 0.96 -3.82 -3.34
N HIS A 21 1.02 -2.50 -3.22
CA HIS A 21 2.16 -1.83 -2.58
C HIS A 21 2.18 -2.02 -1.07
N ALA A 22 1.03 -2.20 -0.41
CA ALA A 22 0.98 -2.56 0.99
C ALA A 22 1.61 -3.93 1.23
N ARG A 23 1.31 -4.93 0.39
CA ARG A 23 1.96 -6.25 0.45
C ARG A 23 3.46 -6.14 0.29
N THR A 24 3.92 -5.46 -0.76
CA THR A 24 5.36 -5.28 -1.00
C THR A 24 6.04 -4.55 0.16
N THR A 25 5.38 -3.53 0.71
CA THR A 25 5.93 -2.75 1.84
C THR A 25 6.05 -3.60 3.10
N ALA A 26 5.01 -4.35 3.47
CA ALA A 26 5.00 -5.18 4.67
C ALA A 26 6.13 -6.21 4.65
N PHE A 27 6.24 -6.99 3.56
CA PHE A 27 7.30 -7.99 3.43
C PHE A 27 8.70 -7.36 3.33
N SER A 28 8.87 -6.28 2.57
CA SER A 28 10.18 -5.63 2.46
C SER A 28 10.70 -5.12 3.81
N ILE A 29 9.82 -4.53 4.63
CA ILE A 29 10.17 -4.05 5.97
C ILE A 29 10.47 -5.24 6.90
N ALA A 30 9.67 -6.32 6.83
CA ALA A 30 9.93 -7.54 7.59
C ALA A 30 11.30 -8.16 7.27
N ASP A 31 11.74 -8.09 6.00
CA ASP A 31 13.06 -8.54 5.54
C ASP A 31 14.20 -7.54 5.83
N GLY A 32 13.94 -6.48 6.61
CA GLY A 32 14.95 -5.49 7.03
C GLY A 32 15.27 -4.42 5.99
N ILE A 33 14.47 -4.28 4.93
CA ILE A 33 14.62 -3.19 3.96
C ILE A 33 13.83 -1.98 4.47
N LEU A 34 14.55 -0.91 4.80
CA LEU A 34 13.95 0.36 5.20
C LEU A 34 13.93 1.37 4.04
N PRO A 35 12.95 2.28 3.98
CA PRO A 35 12.88 3.31 2.94
C PRO A 35 14.07 4.28 3.02
N GLY A 36 14.71 4.56 1.88
CA GLY A 36 15.97 5.30 1.81
C GLY A 36 16.18 6.01 0.48
N ASN A 37 17.32 6.68 0.30
CA ASN A 37 17.60 7.51 -0.88
C ASN A 37 18.18 6.73 -2.06
N GLU A 38 18.73 5.52 -1.83
CA GLU A 38 19.47 4.77 -2.85
C GLU A 38 19.09 3.28 -2.87
N GLY A 39 19.45 2.60 -3.97
CA GLY A 39 19.31 1.16 -4.13
C GLY A 39 17.89 0.62 -3.86
N ARG A 40 17.81 -0.53 -3.19
CA ARG A 40 16.54 -1.17 -2.81
C ARG A 40 15.68 -0.32 -1.87
N SER A 41 16.33 0.45 -0.99
CA SER A 41 15.66 1.37 -0.07
C SER A 41 14.97 2.53 -0.80
N TYR A 42 15.54 3.01 -1.91
CA TYR A 42 14.89 3.98 -2.80
C TYR A 42 13.66 3.41 -3.50
N VAL A 43 13.76 2.17 -3.98
CA VAL A 43 12.63 1.48 -4.62
C VAL A 43 11.48 1.33 -3.64
N LEU A 44 11.74 0.85 -2.42
CA LEU A 44 10.72 0.74 -1.37
C LEU A 44 10.05 2.10 -1.08
N ARG A 45 10.85 3.17 -0.94
CA ARG A 45 10.29 4.51 -0.75
C ARG A 45 9.35 4.91 -1.89
N LYS A 46 9.72 4.63 -3.15
CA LYS A 46 8.86 4.94 -4.30
C LYS A 46 7.56 4.15 -4.30
N ILE A 47 7.61 2.87 -3.94
CA ILE A 47 6.45 1.99 -3.80
C ILE A 47 5.48 2.55 -2.75
N MET A 48 5.98 2.87 -1.56
CA MET A 48 5.20 3.48 -0.48
C MET A 48 4.58 4.80 -0.91
N ARG A 49 5.38 5.70 -1.52
CA ARG A 49 4.89 7.01 -1.99
C ARG A 49 3.82 6.87 -3.06
N ARG A 50 3.93 5.90 -3.96
CA ARG A 50 2.92 5.63 -4.98
C ARG A 50 1.60 5.22 -4.34
N ALA A 51 1.61 4.29 -3.39
CA ALA A 51 0.40 3.88 -2.67
C ALA A 51 -0.28 5.06 -1.95
N ILE A 52 0.52 5.85 -1.21
CA ILE A 52 0.04 7.00 -0.46
C ILE A 52 -0.55 8.06 -1.40
N TYR A 53 0.12 8.33 -2.53
CA TYR A 53 -0.37 9.24 -3.56
C TYR A 53 -1.74 8.80 -4.10
N HIS A 54 -1.90 7.52 -4.47
CA HIS A 54 -3.18 7.03 -4.98
C HIS A 54 -4.32 7.13 -3.94
N GLY A 55 -4.02 6.94 -2.65
CA GLY A 55 -5.01 7.12 -1.59
C GLY A 55 -5.41 8.58 -1.39
N ARG A 56 -4.45 9.51 -1.46
CA ARG A 56 -4.71 10.94 -1.36
C ARG A 56 -5.50 11.47 -2.56
N GLU A 57 -4.95 11.27 -3.77
CA GLU A 57 -5.47 11.93 -4.97
C GLU A 57 -6.74 11.30 -5.53
N HIS A 58 -6.94 9.99 -5.35
CA HIS A 58 -8.08 9.30 -5.99
C HIS A 58 -9.13 8.80 -4.99
N LEU A 59 -8.76 8.62 -3.73
CA LEU A 59 -9.68 8.16 -2.68
C LEU A 59 -9.98 9.22 -1.62
N GLY A 60 -9.29 10.38 -1.66
CA GLY A 60 -9.54 11.50 -0.74
C GLY A 60 -9.04 11.26 0.69
N PHE A 61 -8.08 10.35 0.88
CA PHE A 61 -7.53 10.06 2.21
C PHE A 61 -6.50 11.13 2.60
N ASN A 62 -6.90 12.09 3.43
CA ASN A 62 -6.03 13.20 3.85
C ASN A 62 -5.10 12.83 5.00
N ASP A 63 -5.53 11.92 5.87
CA ASP A 63 -4.75 11.45 7.02
C ASP A 63 -3.83 10.27 6.67
N SER A 64 -2.92 9.95 7.60
CA SER A 64 -2.12 8.72 7.52
C SER A 64 -3.03 7.50 7.55
N PHE A 65 -3.12 6.78 6.43
CA PHE A 65 -3.92 5.56 6.30
C PHE A 65 -3.09 4.32 5.99
N PHE A 66 -1.94 4.49 5.32
CA PHE A 66 -1.24 3.38 4.69
C PHE A 66 -0.73 2.32 5.67
N TYR A 67 -0.34 2.73 6.89
CA TYR A 67 0.07 1.79 7.94
C TYR A 67 -1.06 0.80 8.30
N LYS A 68 -2.32 1.24 8.33
CA LYS A 68 -3.47 0.36 8.62
C LYS A 68 -3.64 -0.72 7.55
N VAL A 69 -3.34 -0.37 6.30
CA VAL A 69 -3.40 -1.33 5.19
C VAL A 69 -2.25 -2.34 5.30
N CYS A 70 -1.06 -1.89 5.69
CA CYS A 70 0.05 -2.80 5.99
C CYS A 70 -0.26 -3.70 7.19
N ASP A 71 -0.85 -3.19 8.26
CA ASP A 71 -1.28 -3.99 9.42
C ASP A 71 -2.29 -5.06 9.02
N PHE A 72 -3.25 -4.71 8.15
CA PHE A 72 -4.18 -5.68 7.59
C PHE A 72 -3.47 -6.77 6.79
N VAL A 73 -2.46 -6.42 5.97
CA VAL A 73 -1.65 -7.42 5.26
C VAL A 73 -0.96 -8.36 6.24
N VAL A 74 -0.35 -7.83 7.31
CA VAL A 74 0.32 -8.64 8.33
C VAL A 74 -0.68 -9.61 8.96
N ASP A 75 -1.86 -9.13 9.36
CA ASP A 75 -2.89 -9.97 9.96
C ASP A 75 -3.37 -11.09 9.02
N GLN A 76 -3.50 -10.81 7.73
CA GLN A 76 -3.94 -11.80 6.73
C GLN A 76 -2.86 -12.84 6.38
N MET A 77 -1.57 -12.48 6.48
CA MET A 77 -0.47 -13.33 6.01
C MET A 77 0.29 -14.06 7.12
N LYS A 78 0.11 -13.66 8.39
CA LYS A 78 0.84 -14.18 9.58
C LYS A 78 0.80 -15.70 9.80
N ASP A 79 -0.23 -16.38 9.30
CA ASP A 79 -0.34 -17.83 9.48
C ASP A 79 0.56 -18.60 8.49
N ALA A 80 0.97 -17.95 7.39
CA ALA A 80 1.77 -18.54 6.31
C ALA A 80 3.25 -18.13 6.35
N TYR A 81 3.60 -17.03 7.02
CA TYR A 81 4.94 -16.45 7.12
C TYR A 81 5.25 -16.03 8.55
#